data_AF-A0A0C9UU23-F1
#
_entry.id   AF-A0A0C9UU23-F1
#
_cell.length_a   1.000
_cell.length_b   1.000
_cell.length_c   1.000
_cell.angle_alpha   90.00
_cell.angle_beta   90.00
_cell.angle_gamma   90.00
#
_symmetry.space_group_name_H-M   'P 1'
#
loop_
_entity.id
_entity.type
_entity.pdbx_description
1 polymer ?
#
loop_
_entity_poly.entity_id
_entity_poly.type
_entity_poly.pdbx_seq_one_letter_code
_entity_poly.pdbx_strand_id
1 'polypeptide(L)'
;NGKHYFSYGAGDTHCLCYTVGDSPLGPFTYGGRILEPVVGWTTNHSIVEFDGRWWLYYHDASLSGGKNHLRCVKRREIWYDAEGNITVVKPE
;
A
#
# COMPACT_ATOMS: atom_id res chain seq x y z
N ASN A 1 1.83 1.69 16.81
CA ASN A 1 3.00 2.52 17.18
C ASN A 1 2.66 4.00 17.41
N GLY A 2 1.39 4.41 17.59
CA GLY A 2 1.03 5.82 17.86
C GLY A 2 1.25 6.80 16.71
N LYS A 3 1.56 6.31 15.50
CA LYS A 3 1.81 7.12 14.29
C LYS A 3 0.62 7.09 13.36
N HIS A 4 0.48 8.13 12.54
CA HIS A 4 -0.46 8.19 11.43
C HIS A 4 0.24 7.87 10.10
N TYR A 5 -0.31 6.91 9.36
CA TYR A 5 0.19 6.50 8.04
C TYR A 5 -0.77 6.99 6.97
N PHE A 6 -0.30 7.91 6.12
CA PHE A 6 -1.06 8.39 4.98
C PHE A 6 -0.51 7.75 3.71
N SER A 7 -1.28 6.85 3.10
CA SER A 7 -0.88 6.10 1.90
C SER A 7 -1.72 6.48 0.69
N TYR A 8 -1.11 6.55 -0.48
CA TYR A 8 -1.74 7.09 -1.69
C TYR A 8 -1.17 6.45 -2.97
N GLY A 9 -1.96 6.49 -4.05
CA GLY A 9 -1.51 6.12 -5.39
C GLY A 9 -0.77 7.27 -6.07
N ALA A 10 0.42 7.02 -6.60
CA ALA A 10 1.31 8.02 -7.19
C ALA A 10 1.03 8.34 -8.67
N GLY A 11 -0.21 8.15 -9.13
CA GLY A 11 -0.68 8.49 -10.47
C GLY A 11 0.15 7.82 -11.59
N ASP A 12 0.81 8.63 -12.41
CA ASP A 12 1.56 8.22 -13.61
C ASP A 12 2.79 7.34 -13.33
N THR A 13 3.22 7.23 -12.07
CA THR A 13 4.29 6.30 -11.67
C THR A 13 3.75 4.94 -11.21
N HIS A 14 2.41 4.80 -11.12
CA HIS A 14 1.69 3.56 -10.84
C HIS A 14 2.05 2.83 -9.53
N CYS A 15 2.78 3.50 -8.63
CA CYS A 15 3.18 2.96 -7.34
C CYS A 15 2.17 3.34 -6.24
N LEU A 16 2.14 2.56 -5.17
CA LEU A 16 1.55 2.98 -3.90
C LEU A 16 2.66 3.45 -2.97
N CYS A 17 2.53 4.66 -2.44
CA CYS A 17 3.47 5.26 -1.52
C CYS A 17 2.82 5.47 -0.15
N TYR A 18 3.65 5.69 0.87
CA TYR A 18 3.19 6.12 2.18
C TYR A 18 4.05 7.21 2.78
N THR A 19 3.44 7.97 3.67
CA THR A 19 4.07 8.96 4.52
C THR A 19 3.66 8.72 5.98
N VAL A 20 4.46 9.20 6.92
CA VAL A 20 4.28 8.99 8.36
C VAL A 20 4.27 10.34 9.07
N GLY A 21 3.36 10.51 10.02
CA GLY A 21 3.24 11.72 10.84
C GLY A 21 2.76 11.42 12.25
N ASP A 22 2.86 12.42 13.11
CA ASP A 22 2.45 12.36 14.53
C ASP A 22 1.03 12.90 14.78
N SER A 23 0.38 13.44 13.74
CA SER A 23 -0.94 14.05 13.80
C SER A 23 -1.76 13.65 12.57
N PRO A 24 -3.10 13.50 12.68
CA PRO A 24 -3.95 13.26 11.52
C PRO A 24 -3.92 14.41 10.50
N LEU A 25 -3.51 15.61 10.92
CA LEU A 25 -3.41 16.79 10.05
C LEU A 25 -2.00 16.98 9.45
N GLY A 26 -1.03 16.12 9.79
CA GLY A 26 0.36 16.25 9.38
C GLY A 26 1.16 17.28 10.19
N PRO A 27 2.36 17.68 9.71
CA PRO A 27 2.95 17.28 8.44
C PRO A 27 3.31 15.79 8.39
N PHE A 28 3.43 15.25 7.18
CA PHE A 28 3.85 13.86 6.96
C PHE A 28 5.20 13.81 6.24
N THR A 29 6.08 12.90 6.69
CA THR A 29 7.37 12.61 6.06
C THR A 29 7.25 11.37 5.19
N TYR A 30 7.79 11.41 3.98
CA TYR A 30 7.78 10.26 3.05
C TYR A 30 8.48 9.04 3.66
N GLY A 31 7.80 7.90 3.65
CA GLY A 31 8.30 6.64 4.20
C GLY A 31 8.77 5.65 3.15
N GLY A 32 8.21 5.66 1.94
CA GLY A 32 8.61 4.76 0.88
C GLY A 32 7.47 4.29 -0.02
N ARG A 33 7.76 3.27 -0.83
CA ARG A 33 6.80 2.57 -1.68
C ARG A 33 6.33 1.28 -1.00
N ILE A 34 5.03 1.04 -1.02
CA ILE A 34 4.38 -0.17 -0.49
C ILE A 34 4.19 -1.20 -1.61
N LEU A 35 3.88 -0.72 -2.82
CA LEU A 35 3.57 -1.56 -3.97
C LEU A 35 4.14 -0.93 -5.25
N GLU A 36 4.90 -1.73 -5.99
CA GLU A 36 5.38 -1.40 -7.33
C GLU A 36 4.25 -1.52 -8.38
N PRO A 37 4.44 -1.02 -9.62
CA PRO A 37 3.43 -1.05 -10.65
C PRO A 37 2.84 -2.45 -10.88
N VAL A 38 1.52 -2.47 -11.08
CA VAL A 38 0.74 -3.69 -11.35
C VAL A 38 0.27 -3.72 -12.80
N VAL A 39 -0.31 -4.85 -13.23
CA VAL A 39 -0.95 -4.93 -14.55
C VAL A 39 -2.15 -3.98 -14.59
N GLY A 40 -2.19 -3.09 -15.58
CA GLY A 40 -3.21 -2.06 -15.74
C GLY A 40 -2.79 -0.70 -15.18
N TRP A 41 -3.42 0.37 -15.67
CA TRP A 41 -2.99 1.75 -15.42
C TRP A 41 -3.27 2.24 -13.99
N THR A 42 -4.43 1.93 -13.44
CA THR A 42 -4.80 2.40 -12.08
C THR A 42 -4.24 1.46 -11.02
N THR A 43 -3.66 2.03 -9.97
CA THR A 43 -3.41 1.35 -8.69
C THR A 43 -4.23 2.02 -7.59
N ASN A 44 -4.86 1.24 -6.71
CA ASN A 44 -5.64 1.72 -5.56
C ASN A 44 -5.61 0.65 -4.46
N HIS A 45 -5.85 1.05 -3.20
CA HIS A 45 -5.67 0.14 -2.08
C HIS A 45 -6.41 0.54 -0.80
N SER A 46 -6.39 -0.39 0.15
CA SER A 46 -6.62 -0.16 1.56
C SER A 46 -5.64 -0.99 2.40
N ILE A 47 -5.36 -0.53 3.62
CA ILE A 47 -4.53 -1.26 4.60
C ILE A 47 -5.38 -1.48 5.84
N VAL A 48 -5.40 -2.73 6.34
CA VAL A 48 -6.18 -3.08 7.53
C VAL A 48 -5.50 -4.20 8.32
N GLU A 49 -5.58 -4.10 9.64
CA GLU A 49 -5.22 -5.18 10.55
C GLU A 49 -6.40 -6.14 10.70
N PHE A 50 -6.13 -7.44 10.56
CA PHE A 50 -7.10 -8.49 10.84
C PHE A 50 -6.39 -9.69 11.45
N ASP A 51 -6.86 -10.12 12.62
CA ASP A 51 -6.33 -11.28 13.36
C ASP A 51 -4.82 -11.16 13.64
N GLY A 52 -4.38 -9.99 14.12
CA GLY A 52 -2.98 -9.70 14.46
C GLY A 52 -2.04 -9.59 13.26
N ARG A 53 -2.57 -9.53 12.04
CA ARG A 53 -1.80 -9.46 10.79
C ARG A 53 -2.22 -8.26 9.96
N TRP A 54 -1.26 -7.62 9.30
CA TRP A 54 -1.51 -6.44 8.48
C TRP A 54 -1.60 -6.81 7.00
N TRP A 55 -2.67 -6.34 6.36
CA TRP A 55 -3.00 -6.69 4.99
C TRP A 55 -3.08 -5.44 4.12
N LEU A 56 -2.38 -5.48 2.98
CA LEU A 56 -2.61 -4.57 1.87
C LEU A 56 -3.59 -5.24 0.90
N TYR A 57 -4.79 -4.66 0.78
CA TYR A 57 -5.74 -4.97 -0.29
C TYR A 57 -5.50 -4.01 -1.45
N TYR A 58 -5.42 -4.54 -2.66
CA TYR A 58 -5.19 -3.76 -3.89
C TYR A 58 -5.89 -4.42 -5.08
N HIS A 59 -5.84 -3.82 -6.27
CA HIS A 59 -6.32 -4.46 -7.49
C HIS A 59 -5.24 -4.51 -8.57
N ASP A 60 -5.45 -5.36 -9.56
CA ASP A 60 -4.79 -5.26 -10.87
C ASP A 60 -5.78 -5.68 -11.99
N ALA A 61 -5.33 -5.62 -13.25
CA ALA A 61 -6.11 -6.02 -14.43
C ALA A 61 -5.66 -7.39 -14.99
N SER A 62 -5.03 -8.24 -14.19
CA SER A 62 -4.48 -9.53 -14.67
C SER A 62 -5.59 -10.48 -15.17
N LEU A 63 -6.70 -10.58 -14.43
CA LEU A 63 -7.82 -11.47 -14.80
C LEU A 63 -8.50 -11.08 -16.12
N SER A 64 -8.43 -9.80 -16.49
CA SER A 64 -9.06 -9.29 -17.72
C SER A 64 -8.12 -9.26 -18.92
N GLY A 65 -6.88 -9.75 -18.78
CA GLY A 65 -5.86 -9.66 -19.81
C GLY A 65 -5.33 -8.24 -20.01
N GLY A 66 -5.32 -7.40 -18.97
CA GLY A 66 -4.76 -6.05 -19.00
C GLY A 66 -5.76 -4.94 -19.36
N LYS A 67 -7.07 -5.20 -19.34
CA LYS A 67 -8.08 -4.17 -19.61
C LYS A 67 -8.22 -3.23 -18.42
N ASN A 68 -7.71 -2.00 -18.53
CA ASN A 68 -7.65 -1.01 -17.43
C ASN A 68 -8.95 -0.80 -16.65
N HIS A 69 -10.11 -0.83 -17.32
CA HIS A 69 -11.42 -0.61 -16.71
C HIS A 69 -12.05 -1.87 -16.11
N LEU A 70 -11.41 -3.05 -16.25
CA LEU A 70 -11.85 -4.33 -15.71
C LEU A 70 -10.77 -4.90 -14.79
N ARG A 71 -10.97 -4.75 -13.48
CA ARG A 71 -9.96 -5.04 -12.46
C ARG A 71 -10.43 -6.13 -11.51
N CYS A 72 -9.49 -6.80 -10.86
CA CYS A 72 -9.73 -7.81 -9.84
C CYS A 72 -8.96 -7.49 -8.56
N VAL A 73 -9.61 -7.67 -7.40
CA VAL A 73 -9.01 -7.43 -6.09
C VAL A 73 -8.07 -8.56 -5.71
N LYS A 74 -6.96 -8.21 -5.07
CA LYS A 74 -5.94 -9.08 -4.50
C LYS A 74 -5.59 -8.60 -3.09
N ARG A 75 -4.88 -9.44 -2.35
CA ARG A 75 -4.29 -9.06 -1.05
C ARG A 75 -2.89 -9.60 -0.92
N ARG A 76 -2.05 -8.86 -0.19
CA ARG A 76 -0.75 -9.32 0.29
C ARG A 76 -0.58 -8.94 1.75
N GLU A 77 0.16 -9.75 2.48
CA GLU A 77 0.58 -9.39 3.83
C GLU A 77 1.68 -8.32 3.75
N ILE A 78 1.66 -7.42 4.73
CA ILE A 78 2.69 -6.40 4.96
C ILE A 78 3.07 -6.40 6.43
N TRP A 79 4.23 -5.84 6.75
CA TRP A 79 4.75 -5.77 8.11
C TRP A 79 5.22 -4.36 8.42
N TYR A 80 5.26 -4.03 9.70
CA TYR A 80 5.90 -2.83 10.22
C TYR A 80 7.19 -3.25 10.93
N ASP A 81 8.33 -2.66 10.55
CA ASP A 81 9.60 -2.88 11.25
C ASP A 81 9.65 -2.14 12.60
N ALA A 82 10.76 -2.29 13.33
CA ALA A 82 10.94 -1.67 14.64
C ALA A 82 10.92 -0.13 14.57
N GLU A 83 11.37 0.43 13.45
CA GLU A 83 11.37 1.86 13.14
C GLU A 83 9.99 2.36 12.65
N GLY A 84 9.06 1.44 12.38
CA GLY A 84 7.71 1.72 11.89
C GLY A 84 7.61 1.90 10.38
N ASN A 85 8.61 1.48 9.59
CA ASN A 85 8.51 1.44 8.13
C ASN A 85 7.64 0.26 7.69
N ILE A 86 6.93 0.45 6.57
CA ILE A 86 6.16 -0.62 5.95
C ILE A 86 7.11 -1.45 5.08
N THR A 87 7.13 -2.75 5.32
CA THR A 87 7.89 -3.72 4.51
C THR A 87 6.98 -4.83 3.99
N VAL A 88 7.43 -5.43 2.90
CA VAL A 88 6.80 -6.60 2.28
C VAL A 88 7.61 -7.89 2.50
N VAL A 89 8.71 -7.78 3.23
CA VAL A 89 9.53 -8.91 3.67
C VAL A 89 9.10 -9.24 5.09
N LYS A 90 8.75 -10.51 5.32
CA LYS A 90 8.43 -10.98 6.65
C LYS A 90 9.68 -10.83 7.55
N PRO A 91 9.59 -10.12 8.69
CA PRO A 91 10.67 -10.10 9.67
C PRO A 91 10.93 -11.52 10.19
N GLU A 92 12.20 -11.87 10.38
CA GLU A 92 12.62 -13.16 10.96
C GLU A 92 12.29 -13.25 12.46
#